data_AF-A0A0U1XT51-F1
#
_entry.id   AF-A0A0U1XT51-F1
#
_cell.length_a   1.000
_cell.length_b   1.000
_cell.length_c   1.000
_cell.angle_alpha   90.00
_cell.angle_beta   90.00
_cell.angle_gamma   90.00
#
_symmetry.space_group_name_H-M   'P 1'
#
loop_
_entity.id
_entity.type
_entity.pdbx_description
1 polymer ?
#
loop_
_entity_poly.entity_id
_entity_poly.type
_entity_poly.pdbx_seq_one_letter_code
_entity_poly.pdbx_strand_id
1 'polypeptide(L)'
;MMVSFFDQFASPSYLGIPLIAIAIALPWVLYPTPSSRWINNRLITIQGWFINRFTNQLMLPLNVEGHKWALLLASLMIFLITTNMLGLLPYTFTPTTQLSLNMGFAVPLWLATVIVGMRNQPTVALGHLLPEGTPIPLIPVLIIIETISLFIRPLALGVRLTANLTAGHLLIQLIATAVFVLLPMMPTVAILTAGVLFLLTLLEVAVAMIQAYVFVLLLSLYLQENV
;
A
#
# COMPACT_ATOMS: atom_id res chain seq x y z
N MET A 1 -12.29 -12.07 -25.42
CA MET A 1 -10.91 -12.12 -24.89
C MET A 1 -10.48 -10.83 -24.20
N MET A 2 -10.93 -9.63 -24.61
CA MET A 2 -10.61 -8.38 -23.90
C MET A 2 -11.21 -8.32 -22.48
N VAL A 3 -12.46 -8.79 -22.31
CA VAL A 3 -13.15 -8.79 -21.01
C VAL A 3 -12.55 -9.81 -20.02
N SER A 4 -12.03 -10.93 -20.52
CA SER A 4 -11.54 -12.03 -19.67
C SER A 4 -10.30 -11.70 -18.85
N PHE A 5 -9.51 -10.70 -19.24
CA PHE A 5 -8.34 -10.28 -18.44
C PHE A 5 -8.72 -9.39 -17.27
N PHE A 6 -9.80 -8.62 -17.38
CA PHE A 6 -10.27 -7.72 -16.33
C PHE A 6 -11.28 -8.36 -15.38
N ASP A 7 -11.84 -9.53 -15.74
CA ASP A 7 -12.75 -10.29 -14.89
C ASP A 7 -12.13 -10.63 -13.52
N GLN A 8 -10.81 -10.77 -13.42
CA GLN A 8 -10.13 -11.01 -12.13
C GLN A 8 -10.24 -9.83 -11.15
N PHE A 9 -10.44 -8.61 -11.66
CA PHE A 9 -10.62 -7.41 -10.85
C PHE A 9 -12.09 -7.12 -10.56
N ALA A 10 -13.02 -7.80 -11.23
CA ALA A 10 -14.44 -7.66 -10.92
C ALA A 10 -14.70 -8.19 -9.51
N SER A 11 -15.44 -7.42 -8.70
CA SER A 11 -15.77 -7.84 -7.35
C SER A 11 -16.58 -9.13 -7.36
N PRO A 12 -16.11 -10.22 -6.74
CA PRO A 12 -16.85 -11.47 -6.73
C PRO A 12 -18.14 -11.28 -5.93
N SER A 13 -19.27 -11.58 -6.56
CA SER A 13 -20.57 -11.65 -5.91
C SER A 13 -21.13 -13.06 -6.04
N TYR A 14 -21.55 -13.64 -4.93
CA TYR A 14 -22.23 -14.93 -4.92
C TYR A 14 -23.62 -14.73 -4.34
N LEU A 15 -24.65 -15.19 -5.06
CA LEU A 15 -26.06 -15.01 -4.67
C LEU A 15 -26.43 -13.55 -4.35
N GLY A 16 -25.86 -12.59 -5.08
CA GLY A 16 -26.11 -11.16 -4.88
C GLY A 16 -25.38 -10.51 -3.68
N ILE A 17 -24.61 -11.27 -2.90
CA ILE A 17 -23.81 -10.74 -1.79
C ILE A 17 -22.37 -10.49 -2.27
N PRO A 18 -21.82 -9.27 -2.10
CA PRO A 18 -20.42 -8.99 -2.43
C PRO A 18 -19.48 -9.67 -1.43
N LEU A 19 -18.56 -10.51 -1.92
CA LEU A 19 -17.59 -11.25 -1.09
C LEU A 19 -16.38 -10.39 -0.66
N ILE A 20 -16.35 -9.10 -1.03
CA ILE A 20 -15.26 -8.18 -0.69
C ILE A 20 -15.04 -8.10 0.84
N ALA A 21 -16.12 -8.07 1.62
CA ALA A 21 -16.03 -7.98 3.08
C ALA A 21 -15.28 -9.19 3.69
N ILE A 22 -15.53 -10.38 3.15
CA ILE A 22 -14.84 -11.61 3.57
C ILE A 22 -13.36 -11.53 3.16
N ALA A 23 -13.06 -11.06 1.96
CA ALA A 23 -11.67 -10.89 1.49
C ALA A 23 -10.88 -9.89 2.35
N ILE A 24 -11.52 -8.83 2.87
CA ILE A 24 -10.90 -7.86 3.78
C ILE A 24 -10.71 -8.44 5.19
N ALA A 25 -11.63 -9.28 5.66
CA ALA A 25 -11.60 -9.84 7.02
C ALA A 25 -10.62 -11.03 7.15
N LEU A 26 -10.45 -11.82 6.10
CA LEU A 26 -9.68 -13.07 6.12
C LEU A 26 -8.20 -12.92 6.56
N PRO A 27 -7.44 -11.88 6.16
CA PRO A 27 -6.05 -11.70 6.59
C PRO A 27 -5.85 -11.66 8.10
N TRP A 28 -6.85 -11.22 8.87
CA TRP A 28 -6.77 -11.16 10.33
C TRP A 28 -6.69 -12.54 10.98
N VAL A 29 -7.21 -13.59 10.32
CA VAL A 29 -7.12 -14.96 10.81
C VAL A 29 -5.67 -15.47 10.84
N LEU A 30 -4.78 -14.89 10.03
CA LEU A 30 -3.36 -15.25 9.99
C LEU A 30 -2.57 -14.76 11.22
N TYR A 31 -3.14 -13.87 12.02
CA TYR A 31 -2.55 -13.35 13.25
C TYR A 31 -3.25 -13.93 14.47
N PRO A 32 -2.82 -15.09 14.99
CA PRO A 32 -3.42 -15.67 16.19
C PRO A 32 -3.18 -14.77 17.41
N THR A 33 -4.17 -14.72 18.30
CA THR A 33 -4.05 -13.97 19.56
C THR A 33 -2.87 -14.50 20.39
N PRO A 34 -1.99 -13.62 20.90
CA PRO A 34 -0.88 -14.05 21.73
C PRO A 34 -1.39 -14.75 22.99
N SER A 35 -0.77 -15.87 23.37
CA SER A 35 -1.11 -16.55 24.62
C SER A 35 -0.50 -15.80 25.82
N SER A 36 -1.11 -15.90 27.00
CA SER A 36 -0.58 -15.31 28.24
C SER A 36 0.71 -15.97 28.74
N ARG A 37 1.21 -16.99 28.03
CA ARG A 37 2.45 -17.70 28.37
C ARG A 37 3.66 -16.88 27.96
N TRP A 38 4.72 -16.92 28.78
CA TRP A 38 5.98 -16.23 28.49
C TRP A 38 6.68 -16.78 27.23
N ILE A 39 6.57 -18.08 26.98
CA ILE A 39 7.06 -18.72 25.76
C ILE A 39 5.87 -18.97 24.84
N ASN A 40 5.84 -18.24 23.73
CA ASN A 40 4.82 -18.36 22.69
C ASN A 40 5.24 -19.34 21.58
N ASN A 41 4.33 -19.59 20.65
CA ASN A 41 4.60 -20.40 19.46
C ASN A 41 5.59 -19.69 18.50
N ARG A 42 6.35 -20.46 17.71
CA ARG A 42 7.35 -19.95 16.75
C ARG A 42 6.78 -18.90 15.81
N LEU A 43 5.54 -19.10 15.34
CA LEU A 43 4.85 -18.15 14.47
C LEU A 43 4.67 -16.79 15.15
N ILE A 44 4.14 -16.79 16.38
CA ILE A 44 3.90 -15.58 17.17
C ILE A 44 5.21 -14.87 17.49
N THR A 45 6.29 -15.61 17.77
CA THR A 45 7.60 -15.00 18.02
C THR A 45 8.19 -14.32 16.78
N ILE A 46 8.05 -14.93 15.60
CA ILE A 46 8.53 -14.34 14.34
C ILE A 46 7.68 -13.12 13.98
N GLN A 47 6.35 -13.21 14.10
CA GLN A 47 5.44 -12.09 13.87
C GLN A 47 5.73 -10.94 14.84
N GLY A 48 5.92 -11.21 16.13
CA GLY A 48 6.27 -10.19 17.13
C GLY A 48 7.62 -9.54 16.84
N TRP A 49 8.63 -10.32 16.44
CA TRP A 49 9.93 -9.77 16.06
C TRP A 49 9.85 -8.88 14.82
N PHE A 50 9.09 -9.32 13.81
CA PHE A 50 8.79 -8.53 12.62
C PHE A 50 8.14 -7.20 13.01
N ILE A 51 7.00 -7.24 13.70
CA ILE A 51 6.26 -6.04 14.10
C ILE A 51 7.15 -5.06 14.88
N ASN A 52 7.90 -5.54 15.89
CA ASN A 52 8.77 -4.69 16.68
C ASN A 52 9.89 -4.03 15.87
N ARG A 53 10.51 -4.77 14.93
CA ARG A 53 11.57 -4.21 14.08
C ARG A 53 11.03 -3.12 13.17
N PHE A 54 9.87 -3.36 12.56
CA PHE A 54 9.22 -2.41 11.67
C PHE A 54 8.71 -1.18 12.42
N THR A 55 8.09 -1.33 13.60
CA THR A 55 7.66 -0.19 14.41
C THR A 55 8.85 0.67 14.83
N ASN A 56 9.96 0.04 15.22
CA ASN A 56 11.17 0.78 15.56
C ASN A 56 11.68 1.58 14.35
N GLN A 57 11.76 0.97 13.16
CA GLN A 57 12.20 1.67 11.96
C GLN A 57 11.29 2.85 11.57
N LEU A 58 9.97 2.69 11.66
CA LEU A 58 9.01 3.75 11.37
C LEU A 58 9.07 4.91 12.39
N MET A 59 9.41 4.62 13.65
CA MET A 59 9.40 5.60 14.73
C MET A 59 10.73 6.36 14.87
N LEU A 60 11.85 5.85 14.33
CA LEU A 60 13.15 6.52 14.39
C LEU A 60 13.15 7.98 13.91
N PRO A 61 12.48 8.36 12.79
CA PRO A 61 12.46 9.76 12.34
C PRO A 61 11.41 10.62 13.06
N LEU A 62 10.49 10.04 13.83
CA LEU A 62 9.33 10.74 14.39
C LEU A 62 9.62 11.37 15.76
N ASN A 63 9.07 12.57 15.98
CA ASN A 63 9.06 13.22 17.29
C ASN A 63 8.17 12.48 18.30
N VAL A 64 8.37 12.76 19.59
CA VAL A 64 7.68 12.09 20.71
C VAL A 64 6.16 12.19 20.62
N GLU A 65 5.62 13.31 20.11
CA GLU A 65 4.18 13.46 19.90
C GLU A 65 3.62 12.49 18.83
N GLY A 66 4.42 12.17 17.81
CA GLY A 66 4.08 11.24 16.75
C GLY A 66 4.04 9.78 17.19
N HIS A 67 4.69 9.41 18.30
CA HIS A 67 4.65 8.04 18.82
C HIS A 67 3.25 7.57 19.22
N LYS A 68 2.31 8.50 19.51
CA LYS A 68 0.89 8.14 19.75
C LYS A 68 0.25 7.46 18.54
N TRP A 69 0.74 7.76 17.33
CA TRP A 69 0.25 7.19 16.07
C TRP A 69 0.90 5.87 15.71
N ALA A 70 1.85 5.37 16.52
CA ALA A 70 2.58 4.15 16.24
C ALA A 70 1.67 2.95 16.06
N LEU A 71 0.66 2.80 16.92
CA LEU A 71 -0.29 1.68 16.83
C LEU A 71 -1.06 1.70 15.50
N LEU A 72 -1.52 2.88 15.08
CA LEU A 72 -2.28 3.04 13.84
C LEU A 72 -1.40 2.69 12.63
N LEU A 73 -0.21 3.27 12.54
CA LEU A 73 0.73 3.05 11.44
C LEU A 73 1.19 1.59 11.37
N ALA A 74 1.46 0.97 12.51
CA ALA A 74 1.83 -0.44 12.59
C ALA A 74 0.70 -1.35 12.11
N SER A 75 -0.53 -1.11 12.58
CA SER A 75 -1.69 -1.93 12.22
C SER A 75 -2.00 -1.83 10.71
N LEU A 76 -1.88 -0.62 10.14
CA LEU A 76 -2.10 -0.39 8.73
C LEU A 76 -1.03 -1.05 7.86
N MET A 77 0.23 -1.00 8.29
CA MET A 77 1.32 -1.65 7.57
C MET A 77 1.13 -3.16 7.52
N ILE A 78 0.80 -3.78 8.65
CA ILE A 78 0.53 -5.23 8.73
C ILE A 78 -0.64 -5.60 7.82
N PHE A 79 -1.72 -4.81 7.85
CA PHE A 79 -2.87 -5.01 6.99
C PHE A 79 -2.49 -4.96 5.51
N LEU A 80 -1.83 -3.88 5.05
CA LEU A 80 -1.46 -3.74 3.63
C LEU A 80 -0.46 -4.80 3.15
N ILE A 81 0.55 -5.14 3.96
CA ILE A 81 1.52 -6.18 3.59
C ILE A 81 0.79 -7.51 3.41
N THR A 82 -0.09 -7.88 4.33
CA THR A 82 -0.79 -9.18 4.24
C THR A 82 -1.78 -9.25 3.10
N THR A 83 -2.57 -8.20 2.85
CA THR A 83 -3.52 -8.19 1.72
C THR A 83 -2.79 -8.24 0.38
N ASN A 84 -1.67 -7.54 0.24
CA ASN A 84 -0.92 -7.52 -1.02
C ASN A 84 -0.23 -8.86 -1.27
N MET A 85 0.36 -9.48 -0.24
CA MET A 85 1.05 -10.77 -0.36
C MET A 85 0.08 -11.93 -0.61
N LEU A 86 -1.06 -11.96 0.10
CA LEU A 86 -2.13 -12.92 -0.19
C LEU A 86 -2.66 -12.79 -1.61
N GLY A 87 -2.60 -11.57 -2.13
CA GLY A 87 -3.06 -11.23 -3.46
C GLY A 87 -2.34 -11.86 -4.62
N LEU A 88 -1.05 -12.16 -4.44
CA LEU A 88 -0.22 -12.77 -5.48
C LEU A 88 -0.50 -14.27 -5.65
N LEU A 89 -1.31 -14.86 -4.76
CA LEU A 89 -1.70 -16.26 -4.87
C LEU A 89 -2.62 -16.47 -6.09
N PRO A 90 -2.48 -17.59 -6.80
CA PRO A 90 -3.27 -17.86 -7.99
C PRO A 90 -4.77 -17.89 -7.66
N TYR A 91 -5.58 -17.28 -8.53
CA TYR A 91 -7.04 -17.19 -8.42
C TYR A 91 -7.57 -16.48 -7.16
N THR A 92 -6.75 -15.68 -6.49
CA THR A 92 -7.21 -14.85 -5.37
C THR A 92 -7.64 -13.47 -5.84
N PHE A 93 -8.74 -12.97 -5.27
CA PHE A 93 -9.18 -11.58 -5.47
C PHE A 93 -8.50 -10.68 -4.46
N THR A 94 -7.86 -9.61 -4.94
CA THR A 94 -7.19 -8.61 -4.12
C THR A 94 -8.04 -7.37 -3.91
N PRO A 95 -8.50 -7.08 -2.67
CA PRO A 95 -9.23 -5.85 -2.38
C PRO A 95 -8.42 -4.59 -2.71
N THR A 96 -7.09 -4.64 -2.63
CA THR A 96 -6.17 -3.49 -2.84
C THR A 96 -6.00 -3.09 -4.29
N THR A 97 -6.51 -3.87 -5.26
CA THR A 97 -6.57 -3.45 -6.67
C THR A 97 -7.68 -2.43 -6.92
N GLN A 98 -8.71 -2.40 -6.07
CA GLN A 98 -9.79 -1.44 -6.16
C GLN A 98 -9.35 -0.09 -5.60
N LEU A 99 -9.38 0.95 -6.45
CA LEU A 99 -9.02 2.31 -6.06
C LEU A 99 -9.90 2.83 -4.92
N SER A 100 -11.16 2.39 -4.84
CA SER A 100 -12.07 2.74 -3.75
C SER A 100 -11.52 2.38 -2.37
N LEU A 101 -10.92 1.19 -2.22
CA LEU A 101 -10.37 0.74 -0.94
C LEU A 101 -9.15 1.58 -0.55
N ASN A 102 -8.19 1.76 -1.48
CA ASN A 102 -6.96 2.48 -1.19
C ASN A 102 -7.21 3.97 -0.93
N MET A 103 -8.14 4.59 -1.66
CA MET A 103 -8.58 5.97 -1.39
C MET A 103 -9.34 6.07 -0.06
N GLY A 104 -10.11 5.04 0.29
CA GLY A 104 -10.78 4.92 1.60
C GLY A 104 -9.82 4.88 2.78
N PHE A 105 -8.58 4.41 2.60
CA PHE A 105 -7.53 4.55 3.62
C PHE A 105 -6.76 5.86 3.49
N ALA A 106 -6.32 6.22 2.28
CA ALA A 106 -5.43 7.36 2.07
C ALA A 106 -6.04 8.70 2.46
N VAL A 107 -7.30 8.97 2.07
CA VAL A 107 -7.93 10.27 2.30
C VAL A 107 -8.19 10.53 3.78
N PRO A 108 -8.82 9.62 4.56
CA PRO A 108 -9.06 9.88 5.98
C PRO A 108 -7.79 10.02 6.80
N LEU A 109 -6.76 9.20 6.54
CA LEU A 109 -5.50 9.25 7.27
C LEU A 109 -4.71 10.52 6.98
N TRP A 110 -4.63 10.91 5.71
CA TRP A 110 -4.03 12.18 5.33
C TRP A 110 -4.79 13.36 5.94
N LEU A 111 -6.12 13.36 5.85
CA LEU A 111 -6.94 14.43 6.41
C LEU A 111 -6.76 14.51 7.93
N ALA A 112 -6.63 13.38 8.62
CA ALA A 112 -6.31 13.35 10.04
C ALA A 112 -4.95 13.99 10.36
N THR A 113 -3.90 13.74 9.55
CA THR A 113 -2.60 14.40 9.73
C THR A 113 -2.66 15.91 9.54
N VAL A 114 -3.42 16.38 8.53
CA VAL A 114 -3.60 17.82 8.27
C VAL A 114 -4.37 18.49 9.41
N ILE A 115 -5.45 17.86 9.92
CA ILE A 115 -6.21 18.39 11.06
C ILE A 115 -5.33 18.49 12.31
N VAL A 116 -4.49 17.49 12.58
CA VAL A 116 -3.57 17.52 13.73
C VAL A 116 -2.59 18.68 13.61
N GLY A 117 -2.01 18.91 12.43
CA GLY A 117 -1.09 20.03 12.24
C GLY A 117 -1.74 21.40 12.33
N MET A 118 -2.92 21.56 11.74
CA MET A 118 -3.70 22.79 11.89
C MET A 118 -4.08 23.07 13.34
N ARG A 119 -4.32 22.04 14.15
CA ARG A 119 -4.69 22.17 15.56
C ARG A 119 -3.49 22.51 16.45
N ASN A 120 -2.35 21.86 16.23
CA ASN A 120 -1.19 22.00 17.11
C ASN A 120 -0.40 23.29 16.82
N GLN A 121 -0.16 23.62 15.54
CA GLN A 121 0.65 24.78 15.15
C GLN A 121 0.14 25.42 13.84
N PRO A 122 -0.96 26.20 13.88
CA PRO A 122 -1.56 26.77 12.67
C PRO A 122 -0.63 27.74 11.94
N THR A 123 0.23 28.46 12.66
CA THR A 123 1.17 29.44 12.08
C THR A 123 2.33 28.77 11.34
N VAL A 124 2.84 27.64 11.86
CA VAL A 124 3.93 26.88 11.22
C VAL A 124 3.38 26.08 10.03
N ALA A 125 2.19 25.50 10.16
CA ALA A 125 1.51 24.80 9.06
C ALA A 125 1.22 25.73 7.86
N LEU A 126 0.81 26.98 8.12
CA LEU A 126 0.65 27.99 7.06
C LEU A 126 2.00 28.53 6.55
N GLY A 127 3.03 28.59 7.42
CA GLY A 127 4.39 28.97 7.04
C GLY A 127 5.03 27.98 6.07
N HIS A 128 4.75 26.67 6.19
CA HIS A 128 5.21 25.65 5.24
C HIS A 128 4.72 25.84 3.80
N LEU A 129 3.66 26.64 3.58
CA LEU A 129 3.21 26.99 2.24
C LEU A 129 4.17 27.96 1.52
N LEU A 130 5.14 28.54 2.23
CA LEU A 130 6.11 29.48 1.67
C LEU A 130 7.55 29.06 2.04
N PRO A 131 8.39 28.67 1.07
CA PRO A 131 9.80 28.45 1.32
C PRO A 131 10.46 29.78 1.67
N GLU A 132 11.29 29.74 2.70
CA GLU A 132 12.04 30.89 3.18
C GLU A 132 12.92 31.47 2.05
N GLY A 133 12.81 32.78 1.82
CA GLY A 133 13.65 33.50 0.85
C GLY A 133 13.09 33.65 -0.58
N THR A 134 11.80 33.40 -0.83
CA THR A 134 11.21 33.62 -2.16
C THR A 134 11.06 35.11 -2.53
N PRO A 135 11.35 35.53 -3.78
CA PRO A 135 11.09 36.89 -4.26
C PRO A 135 9.60 37.23 -4.21
N ILE A 136 9.28 38.45 -3.75
CA ILE A 136 7.91 38.98 -3.58
C ILE A 136 6.96 38.72 -4.78
N PRO A 137 7.40 38.82 -6.05
CA PRO A 137 6.51 38.59 -7.20
C PRO A 137 6.07 37.12 -7.38
N LEU A 138 6.85 36.16 -6.91
CA LEU A 138 6.61 34.71 -7.13
C LEU A 138 5.74 34.08 -6.04
N ILE A 139 5.53 34.79 -4.92
CA ILE A 139 4.77 34.33 -3.75
C ILE A 139 3.37 33.81 -4.12
N PRO A 140 2.53 34.52 -4.90
CA PRO A 140 1.16 34.07 -5.16
C PRO A 140 1.09 32.77 -5.97
N VAL A 141 2.01 32.60 -6.92
CA VAL A 141 2.06 31.40 -7.78
C VAL A 141 2.50 30.18 -6.97
N LEU A 142 3.49 30.36 -6.09
CA LEU A 142 4.04 29.28 -5.31
C LEU A 142 3.05 28.74 -4.28
N ILE A 143 2.26 29.60 -3.64
CA ILE A 143 1.19 29.18 -2.72
C ILE A 143 0.16 28.29 -3.44
N ILE A 144 -0.21 28.64 -4.68
CA ILE A 144 -1.14 27.85 -5.48
C ILE A 144 -0.54 26.47 -5.79
N ILE A 145 0.75 26.40 -6.14
CA ILE A 145 1.40 25.12 -6.45
C ILE A 145 1.50 24.24 -5.19
N GLU A 146 1.88 24.81 -4.04
CA GLU A 146 2.02 24.03 -2.81
C GLU A 146 0.67 23.53 -2.29
N THR A 147 -0.39 24.35 -2.38
CA THR A 147 -1.75 23.88 -2.06
C THR A 147 -2.20 22.75 -2.96
N ILE A 148 -1.93 22.81 -4.27
CA ILE A 148 -2.21 21.71 -5.21
C ILE A 148 -1.37 20.47 -4.87
N SER A 149 -0.08 20.63 -4.56
CA SER A 149 0.83 19.55 -4.14
C SER A 149 0.30 18.81 -2.91
N LEU A 150 -0.17 19.55 -1.92
CA LEU A 150 -0.77 19.02 -0.69
C LEU A 150 -2.02 18.18 -0.99
N PHE A 151 -2.88 18.58 -1.93
CA PHE A 151 -4.05 17.80 -2.35
C PHE A 151 -3.72 16.58 -3.24
N ILE A 152 -2.68 16.65 -4.07
CA ILE A 152 -2.27 15.52 -4.93
C ILE A 152 -1.70 14.38 -4.09
N ARG A 153 -1.11 14.68 -2.94
CA ARG A 153 -0.43 13.74 -2.04
C ARG A 153 -1.25 12.49 -1.67
N PRO A 154 -2.49 12.57 -1.11
CA PRO A 154 -3.30 11.39 -0.81
C PRO A 154 -3.72 10.62 -2.06
N LEU A 155 -3.97 11.33 -3.17
CA LEU A 155 -4.34 10.71 -4.43
C LEU A 155 -3.17 9.92 -5.03
N ALA A 156 -1.96 10.48 -4.99
CA ALA A 156 -0.74 9.83 -5.45
C ALA A 156 -0.43 8.56 -4.64
N LEU A 157 -0.67 8.58 -3.32
CA LEU A 157 -0.53 7.40 -2.46
C LEU A 157 -1.50 6.27 -2.86
N GLY A 158 -2.80 6.59 -2.98
CA GLY A 158 -3.82 5.60 -3.31
C GLY A 158 -3.64 4.99 -4.70
N VAL A 159 -3.38 5.84 -5.69
CA VAL A 159 -3.14 5.41 -7.09
C VAL A 159 -1.87 4.58 -7.21
N ARG A 160 -0.81 4.87 -6.44
CA ARG A 160 0.44 4.10 -6.50
C ARG A 160 0.24 2.65 -6.08
N LEU A 161 -0.50 2.40 -5.01
CA LEU A 161 -0.79 1.03 -4.58
C LEU A 161 -1.63 0.29 -5.62
N THR A 162 -2.69 0.92 -6.14
CA THR A 162 -3.54 0.25 -7.14
C THR A 162 -2.81 -0.01 -8.44
N ALA A 163 -2.08 0.98 -8.95
CA ALA A 163 -1.45 0.91 -10.26
C ALA A 163 -0.39 -0.19 -10.30
N ASN A 164 0.42 -0.32 -9.25
CA ASN A 164 1.47 -1.33 -9.23
C ASN A 164 0.89 -2.74 -9.16
N LEU A 165 -0.07 -2.99 -8.26
CA LEU A 165 -0.68 -4.33 -8.14
C LEU A 165 -1.52 -4.68 -9.38
N THR A 166 -2.34 -3.75 -9.90
CA THR A 166 -3.16 -4.03 -11.09
C THR A 166 -2.31 -4.26 -12.34
N ALA A 167 -1.27 -3.44 -12.56
CA ALA A 167 -0.36 -3.61 -13.68
C ALA A 167 0.45 -4.91 -13.56
N GLY A 168 0.97 -5.23 -12.37
CA GLY A 168 1.71 -6.46 -12.11
C GLY A 168 0.89 -7.72 -12.42
N HIS A 169 -0.34 -7.78 -11.90
CA HIS A 169 -1.26 -8.89 -12.19
C HIS A 169 -1.62 -9.02 -13.68
N LEU A 170 -1.83 -7.90 -14.38
CA LEU A 170 -2.07 -7.92 -15.82
C LEU A 170 -0.84 -8.40 -16.60
N LEU A 171 0.36 -7.99 -16.19
CA LEU A 171 1.61 -8.39 -16.83
C LEU A 171 1.85 -9.90 -16.67
N ILE A 172 1.66 -10.44 -15.45
CA ILE A 172 1.77 -11.88 -15.17
C ILE A 172 0.81 -12.66 -16.07
N GLN A 173 -0.45 -12.22 -16.17
CA GLN A 173 -1.47 -12.89 -16.96
C GLN A 173 -1.16 -12.84 -18.47
N LEU A 174 -0.69 -11.70 -18.99
CA LEU A 174 -0.29 -11.57 -20.39
C LEU A 174 0.87 -12.51 -20.73
N ILE A 175 1.92 -12.55 -19.91
CA ILE A 175 3.05 -13.47 -20.14
C ILE A 175 2.61 -14.92 -20.00
N ALA A 176 1.78 -15.26 -19.00
CA ALA A 176 1.27 -16.61 -18.81
C ALA A 176 0.49 -17.10 -20.04
N THR A 177 -0.38 -16.26 -20.62
CA THR A 177 -1.08 -16.60 -21.86
C THR A 177 -0.14 -16.74 -23.06
N ALA A 178 0.91 -15.91 -23.14
CA ALA A 178 1.93 -16.05 -24.18
C ALA A 178 2.68 -17.38 -24.06
N VAL A 179 3.08 -17.79 -22.84
CA VAL A 179 3.71 -19.10 -22.60
C VAL A 179 2.78 -20.23 -23.04
N PHE A 180 1.51 -20.17 -22.66
CA PHE A 180 0.53 -21.21 -22.99
C PHE A 180 0.33 -21.38 -24.51
N VAL A 181 0.27 -20.27 -25.26
CA VAL A 181 0.11 -20.28 -26.73
C VAL A 181 1.40 -20.70 -27.44
N LEU A 182 2.57 -20.33 -26.92
CA LEU A 182 3.87 -20.66 -27.52
C LEU A 182 4.29 -22.11 -27.28
N LEU A 183 3.80 -22.75 -26.21
CA LEU A 183 4.15 -24.12 -25.83
C LEU A 183 3.96 -25.15 -26.97
N PRO A 184 2.82 -25.19 -27.70
CA PRO A 184 2.66 -26.10 -28.83
C PRO A 184 3.38 -25.66 -30.11
N MET A 185 3.70 -24.36 -30.29
CA MET A 185 4.28 -23.85 -31.56
C MET A 185 5.81 -23.82 -31.55
N MET A 186 6.42 -23.28 -30.49
CA MET A 186 7.87 -23.11 -30.36
C MET A 186 8.32 -23.37 -28.91
N PRO A 187 8.57 -24.63 -28.53
CA PRO A 187 8.80 -25.01 -27.13
C PRO A 187 10.06 -24.38 -26.52
N THR A 188 11.10 -24.13 -27.32
CA THR A 188 12.34 -23.48 -26.87
C THR A 188 12.09 -22.04 -26.42
N VAL A 189 11.29 -21.28 -27.19
CA VAL A 189 10.91 -19.91 -26.86
C VAL A 189 9.96 -19.90 -25.67
N ALA A 190 9.03 -20.86 -25.59
CA ALA A 190 8.11 -20.99 -24.47
C ALA A 190 8.84 -21.17 -23.12
N ILE A 191 9.89 -21.99 -23.08
CA ILE A 191 10.71 -22.19 -21.87
C ILE A 191 11.42 -20.89 -21.46
N LEU A 192 11.97 -20.13 -22.41
CA LEU A 192 12.58 -18.83 -22.13
C LEU A 192 11.55 -17.87 -21.53
N THR A 193 10.36 -17.77 -22.14
CA THR A 193 9.28 -16.90 -21.65
C THR A 193 8.75 -17.34 -20.27
N ALA A 194 8.74 -18.63 -19.97
CA ALA A 194 8.41 -19.15 -18.64
C ALA A 194 9.47 -18.76 -17.59
N GLY A 195 10.76 -18.72 -17.97
CA GLY A 195 11.81 -18.16 -17.12
C GLY A 195 11.59 -16.68 -16.80
N VAL A 196 11.15 -15.89 -17.78
CA VAL A 196 10.79 -14.48 -17.55
C VAL A 196 9.57 -14.35 -16.63
N LEU A 197 8.53 -15.19 -16.81
CA LEU A 197 7.38 -15.23 -15.91
C LEU A 197 7.82 -15.46 -14.46
N PHE A 198 8.69 -16.45 -14.22
CA PHE A 198 9.20 -16.74 -12.88
C PHE A 198 9.93 -15.53 -12.27
N LEU A 199 10.82 -14.89 -13.02
CA LEU A 199 11.51 -13.68 -12.57
C LEU A 199 10.54 -12.54 -12.25
N LEU A 200 9.50 -12.37 -13.05
CA LEU A 200 8.49 -11.34 -12.83
C LEU A 200 7.69 -11.61 -11.56
N THR A 201 7.30 -12.86 -11.29
CA THR A 201 6.61 -13.17 -10.02
C THR A 201 7.46 -12.83 -8.80
N LEU A 202 8.77 -13.04 -8.85
CA LEU A 202 9.69 -12.64 -7.77
C LEU A 202 9.73 -11.11 -7.62
N LEU A 203 9.82 -10.39 -8.74
CA LEU A 203 9.77 -8.93 -8.74
C LEU A 203 8.46 -8.43 -8.11
N GLU A 204 7.32 -9.02 -8.47
CA GLU A 204 6.02 -8.58 -7.96
C GLU A 204 5.87 -8.84 -6.46
N VAL A 205 6.40 -9.96 -5.95
CA VAL A 205 6.49 -10.21 -4.50
C VAL A 205 7.30 -9.12 -3.79
N ALA A 206 8.42 -8.69 -4.37
CA ALA A 206 9.20 -7.60 -3.81
C ALA A 206 8.44 -6.26 -3.86
N VAL A 207 7.79 -5.94 -4.99
CA VAL A 207 6.98 -4.73 -5.17
C VAL A 207 5.82 -4.69 -4.18
N ALA A 208 5.11 -5.81 -3.97
CA ALA A 208 4.00 -5.91 -3.03
C ALA A 208 4.41 -5.56 -1.58
N MET A 209 5.58 -6.01 -1.12
CA MET A 209 6.13 -5.63 0.19
C MET A 209 6.56 -4.16 0.24
N ILE A 210 7.29 -3.70 -0.78
CA ILE A 210 7.83 -2.32 -0.80
C ILE A 210 6.70 -1.30 -0.83
N GLN A 211 5.63 -1.54 -1.60
CA GLN A 211 4.52 -0.60 -1.73
C GLN A 211 3.79 -0.36 -0.41
N ALA A 212 3.52 -1.42 0.36
CA ALA A 212 2.90 -1.28 1.67
C ALA A 212 3.80 -0.49 2.64
N TYR A 213 5.11 -0.73 2.60
CA TYR A 213 6.09 0.01 3.39
C TYR A 213 6.16 1.50 3.00
N VAL A 214 6.28 1.81 1.71
CA VAL A 214 6.36 3.19 1.19
C VAL A 214 5.09 3.97 1.51
N PHE A 215 3.92 3.33 1.48
CA PHE A 215 2.65 3.97 1.86
C PHE A 215 2.69 4.47 3.32
N VAL A 216 3.10 3.59 4.24
CA VAL A 216 3.13 3.90 5.67
C VAL A 216 4.25 4.91 5.98
N LEU A 217 5.41 4.77 5.35
CA LEU A 217 6.54 5.68 5.53
C LEU A 217 6.21 7.10 5.08
N LEU A 218 5.54 7.27 3.93
CA LEU A 218 5.13 8.59 3.48
C LEU A 218 4.08 9.20 4.41
N LEU A 219 3.14 8.39 4.91
CA LEU A 219 2.18 8.85 5.91
C LEU A 219 2.88 9.28 7.21
N SER A 220 3.92 8.57 7.65
CA SER A 220 4.70 8.97 8.83
C SER A 220 5.48 10.27 8.59
N LEU A 221 6.04 10.47 7.40
CA LEU A 221 6.71 11.72 7.05
C LEU A 221 5.72 12.90 7.00
N TYR A 222 4.50 12.67 6.49
CA TYR A 222 3.46 13.69 6.51
C TYR A 222 2.99 14.02 7.91
N LEU A 223 3.01 13.04 8.82
CA LEU A 223 2.78 13.31 10.22
C LEU A 223 3.92 14.17 10.80
N GLN A 224 5.17 13.85 10.48
CA GLN A 224 6.33 14.63 10.95
C GLN A 224 6.34 16.08 10.46
N GLU A 225 5.91 16.33 9.22
CA GLU A 225 5.79 17.70 8.69
C GLU A 225 4.68 18.52 9.40
N ASN A 226 3.68 17.83 9.96
CA ASN A 226 2.50 18.45 10.57
C ASN A 226 2.51 18.41 12.11
N VAL A 227 3.52 17.84 12.77
CA VAL A 227 3.59 17.72 14.25
C VAL A 227 4.81 18.46 14.78
#